data_AF-A0A932PAK1-F1
#
_entry.id   AF-A0A932PAK1-F1
#
_cell.length_a   1.000
_cell.length_b   1.000
_cell.length_c   1.000
_cell.angle_alpha   90.00
_cell.angle_beta   90.00
_cell.angle_gamma   90.00
#
_symmetry.space_group_name_H-M   'P 1'
#
loop_
_entity.id
_entity.type
_entity.pdbx_description
1 polymer ?
#
loop_
_entity_poly.entity_id
_entity_poly.type
_entity_poly.pdbx_seq_one_letter_code
_entity_poly.pdbx_strand_id
1 'polypeptide(L)'
;APADLRIAALECLGPRRGQLEPAAFELLVGHLADSADPLLRVAAARTIGGHRPSNEQLLALGPHVANAGPLIVPLLAPAFSHSSDPKVGQILVDALKESPGTDALSGDELRKLLSRYSPEVQATAQPLLEKLAAREHQQELYLTQLVNRTLGTPGNPERGRQVFFSQKVGCAGCHRLEGKGGNVGPDLSLIGRIRDPRALLEAVVFPSSTIVPEYRSYTIAGKD
;
A
#
# COMPACT_ATOMS: atom_id res chain seq x y z
N ALA A 1 -9.19 8.24 -24.86
CA ALA A 1 -9.82 8.52 -23.56
C ALA A 1 -8.80 9.15 -22.62
N PRO A 2 -9.23 10.08 -21.75
CA PRO A 2 -8.44 10.60 -20.63
C PRO A 2 -7.74 9.50 -19.80
N ALA A 3 -6.59 9.81 -19.21
CA ALA A 3 -5.74 8.83 -18.54
C ALA A 3 -6.39 8.23 -17.27
N ASP A 4 -7.10 9.05 -16.51
CA ASP A 4 -7.94 8.68 -15.37
C ASP A 4 -8.98 7.60 -15.74
N LEU A 5 -9.75 7.80 -16.81
CA LEU A 5 -10.76 6.84 -17.26
C LEU A 5 -10.13 5.53 -17.74
N ARG A 6 -8.95 5.59 -18.35
CA ARG A 6 -8.21 4.40 -18.79
C ARG A 6 -7.67 3.60 -17.62
N ILE A 7 -7.09 4.25 -16.62
CA ILE A 7 -6.57 3.59 -15.41
C ILE A 7 -7.72 2.95 -14.64
N ALA A 8 -8.83 3.67 -14.44
CA ALA A 8 -10.03 3.13 -13.79
C ALA A 8 -10.59 1.89 -14.52
N ALA A 9 -10.59 1.91 -15.86
CA ALA A 9 -10.98 0.75 -16.66
C ALA A 9 -10.03 -0.45 -16.47
N LEU A 10 -8.72 -0.21 -16.41
CA LEU A 10 -7.72 -1.26 -16.16
C LEU A 10 -7.85 -1.85 -14.74
N GLU A 11 -8.12 -1.05 -13.71
CA GLU A 11 -8.36 -1.54 -12.35
C GLU A 11 -9.49 -2.57 -12.29
N CYS A 12 -10.58 -2.33 -13.03
CA CYS A 12 -11.72 -3.24 -13.11
C CYS A 12 -11.41 -4.57 -13.82
N LEU A 13 -10.36 -4.61 -14.64
CA LEU A 13 -9.97 -5.77 -15.44
C LEU A 13 -8.93 -6.67 -14.77
N GLY A 14 -8.21 -6.17 -13.75
CA GLY A 14 -7.09 -6.86 -13.10
C GLY A 14 -7.36 -8.28 -12.58
N PRO A 15 -8.51 -8.57 -11.96
CA PRO A 15 -8.81 -9.93 -11.51
C PRO A 15 -9.20 -10.89 -12.65
N ARG A 16 -9.53 -10.37 -13.86
CA ARG A 16 -10.17 -11.13 -14.96
C ARG A 16 -9.28 -11.29 -16.20
N ARG A 17 -8.25 -10.45 -16.38
CA ARG A 17 -7.25 -10.56 -17.45
C ARG A 17 -5.88 -10.85 -16.83
N GLY A 18 -5.19 -11.86 -17.34
CA GLY A 18 -3.91 -12.34 -16.83
C GLY A 18 -2.77 -11.32 -16.91
N GLN A 19 -1.89 -11.49 -17.91
CA GLN A 19 -0.70 -10.66 -18.07
C GLN A 19 -1.06 -9.24 -18.54
N LEU A 20 -0.34 -8.24 -18.04
CA LEU A 20 -0.58 -6.84 -18.38
C LEU A 20 0.00 -6.51 -19.76
N GLU A 21 -0.84 -6.05 -20.69
CA GLU A 21 -0.40 -5.68 -22.05
C GLU A 21 0.70 -4.60 -22.02
N PRO A 22 1.72 -4.67 -22.90
CA PRO A 22 2.84 -3.72 -22.89
C PRO A 22 2.43 -2.25 -22.88
N ALA A 23 1.51 -1.84 -23.77
CA ALA A 23 1.03 -0.46 -23.84
C ALA A 23 0.25 -0.03 -22.59
N ALA A 24 -0.41 -0.97 -21.89
CA ALA A 24 -1.08 -0.68 -20.62
C ALA A 24 -0.05 -0.51 -19.50
N PHE A 25 0.99 -1.34 -19.46
CA PHE A 25 2.08 -1.21 -18.51
C PHE A 25 2.83 0.12 -18.67
N GLU A 26 3.20 0.49 -19.90
CA GLU A 26 3.87 1.77 -20.19
C GLU A 26 3.05 2.99 -19.74
N LEU A 27 1.74 2.97 -19.99
CA LEU A 27 0.83 4.01 -19.47
C LEU A 27 0.93 4.10 -17.94
N LEU A 28 0.77 2.97 -17.25
CA LEU A 28 0.70 2.93 -15.79
C LEU A 28 2.02 3.38 -15.16
N VAL A 29 3.14 2.90 -15.68
CA VAL A 29 4.48 3.29 -15.23
C VAL A 29 4.73 4.79 -15.47
N GLY A 30 4.25 5.35 -16.59
CA GLY A 30 4.32 6.78 -16.87
C GLY A 30 3.63 7.67 -15.82
N HIS A 31 2.70 7.12 -15.04
CA HIS A 31 2.02 7.81 -13.94
C HIS A 31 2.60 7.51 -12.55
N LEU A 32 3.68 6.74 -12.44
CA LEU A 32 4.36 6.47 -11.16
C LEU A 32 5.30 7.60 -10.71
N ALA A 33 5.67 8.51 -11.62
CA ALA A 33 6.60 9.61 -11.33
C ALA A 33 6.02 10.60 -10.31
N ASP A 34 6.88 11.24 -9.51
CA ASP A 34 6.48 12.23 -8.50
C ASP A 34 5.81 13.48 -9.07
N SER A 35 6.06 13.78 -10.34
CA SER A 35 5.41 14.87 -11.07
C SER A 35 3.98 14.55 -11.52
N ALA A 36 3.53 13.29 -11.40
CA ALA A 36 2.17 12.91 -11.76
C ALA A 36 1.16 13.37 -10.70
N ASP A 37 -0.10 13.48 -11.11
CA ASP A 37 -1.20 13.72 -10.17
C ASP A 37 -1.18 12.65 -9.05
N PRO A 38 -1.20 13.05 -7.75
CA PRO A 38 -1.06 12.10 -6.64
C PRO A 38 -2.10 10.98 -6.64
N LEU A 39 -3.33 11.26 -7.10
CA LEU A 39 -4.40 10.26 -7.15
C LEU A 39 -4.17 9.28 -8.31
N LEU A 40 -3.77 9.79 -9.47
CA LEU A 40 -3.41 8.94 -10.61
C LEU A 40 -2.21 8.04 -10.29
N ARG A 41 -1.23 8.55 -9.53
CA ARG A 41 -0.08 7.76 -9.09
C ARG A 41 -0.49 6.58 -8.21
N VAL A 42 -1.41 6.80 -7.26
CA VAL A 42 -1.95 5.74 -6.39
C VAL A 42 -2.76 4.72 -7.21
N ALA A 43 -3.63 5.18 -8.11
CA ALA A 43 -4.42 4.31 -8.97
C ALA A 43 -3.54 3.47 -9.89
N ALA A 44 -2.52 4.07 -10.50
CA ALA A 44 -1.58 3.36 -11.36
C ALA A 44 -0.80 2.27 -10.60
N ALA A 45 -0.26 2.61 -9.42
CA ALA A 45 0.46 1.66 -8.58
C ALA A 45 -0.42 0.48 -8.14
N ARG A 46 -1.65 0.77 -7.71
CA ARG A 46 -2.64 -0.24 -7.33
C ARG A 46 -3.01 -1.14 -8.51
N THR A 47 -3.20 -0.55 -9.69
CA THR A 47 -3.50 -1.29 -10.92
C THR A 47 -2.37 -2.27 -11.21
N ILE A 48 -1.11 -1.82 -11.20
CA ILE A 48 0.06 -2.68 -11.45
C ILE A 48 0.12 -3.82 -10.42
N GLY A 49 -0.01 -3.51 -9.12
CA GLY A 49 -0.01 -4.49 -8.04
C GLY A 49 -1.13 -5.54 -8.12
N GLY A 50 -2.27 -5.17 -8.72
CA GLY A 50 -3.41 -6.06 -8.92
C GLY A 50 -3.31 -6.97 -10.14
N HIS A 51 -2.31 -6.80 -11.01
CA HIS A 51 -2.10 -7.60 -12.22
C HIS A 51 -0.88 -8.52 -12.10
N ARG A 52 -0.59 -9.28 -13.16
CA ARG A 52 0.59 -10.15 -13.27
C ARG A 52 1.54 -9.68 -14.40
N PRO A 53 2.37 -8.65 -14.18
CA PRO A 53 3.34 -8.23 -15.19
C PRO A 53 4.29 -9.37 -15.58
N SER A 54 4.83 -9.32 -16.80
CA SER A 54 5.91 -10.22 -17.23
C SER A 54 7.19 -10.01 -16.41
N ASN A 55 8.11 -10.97 -16.42
CA ASN A 55 9.42 -10.77 -15.78
C ASN A 55 10.16 -9.56 -16.35
N GLU A 56 10.06 -9.30 -17.66
CA GLU A 56 10.63 -8.11 -18.29
C GLU A 56 10.01 -6.82 -17.72
N GLN A 57 8.70 -6.77 -17.57
CA GLN A 57 8.00 -5.64 -16.96
C GLN A 57 8.36 -5.48 -15.48
N LEU A 58 8.51 -6.57 -14.72
CA LEU A 58 8.93 -6.52 -13.32
C LEU A 58 10.37 -6.01 -13.16
N LEU A 59 11.28 -6.40 -14.06
CA LEU A 59 12.63 -5.83 -14.11
C LEU A 59 12.58 -4.32 -14.41
N ALA A 60 11.74 -3.88 -15.35
CA ALA A 60 11.54 -2.46 -15.64
C ALA A 60 10.87 -1.70 -14.48
N LEU A 61 10.09 -2.37 -13.64
CA LEU A 61 9.40 -1.78 -12.50
C LEU A 61 10.32 -1.53 -11.29
N GLY A 62 11.42 -2.29 -11.15
CA GLY A 62 12.37 -2.20 -10.04
C GLY A 62 12.83 -0.76 -9.70
N PRO A 63 13.31 0.04 -10.67
CA PRO A 63 13.69 1.44 -10.43
C PRO A 63 12.55 2.32 -9.89
N HIS A 64 11.30 2.03 -10.25
CA HIS A 64 10.15 2.77 -9.71
C HIS A 64 9.87 2.40 -8.26
N VAL A 65 10.07 1.14 -7.87
CA VAL A 65 10.02 0.72 -6.46
C VAL A 65 11.11 1.41 -5.64
N ALA A 66 12.33 1.47 -6.16
CA ALA A 66 13.49 2.09 -5.50
C ALA A 66 13.28 3.58 -5.18
N ASN A 67 12.46 4.28 -5.97
CA ASN A 67 12.15 5.70 -5.75
C ASN A 67 10.79 5.94 -5.08
N ALA A 68 9.99 4.88 -4.87
CA ALA A 68 8.62 5.00 -4.39
C ALA A 68 8.55 5.32 -2.88
N GLY A 69 7.65 6.22 -2.51
CA GLY A 69 7.33 6.53 -1.11
C GLY A 69 6.44 5.49 -0.42
N PRO A 70 6.15 5.68 0.88
CA PRO A 70 5.44 4.72 1.73
C PRO A 70 4.00 4.43 1.32
N LEU A 71 3.37 5.28 0.50
CA LEU A 71 2.04 5.01 -0.06
C LEU A 71 2.09 4.14 -1.32
N ILE A 72 3.21 4.12 -2.04
CA ILE A 72 3.32 3.51 -3.37
C ILE A 72 3.97 2.13 -3.29
N VAL A 73 4.99 1.94 -2.44
CA VAL A 73 5.67 0.64 -2.30
C VAL A 73 4.71 -0.50 -1.96
N PRO A 74 3.80 -0.38 -0.96
CA PRO A 74 2.87 -1.47 -0.65
C PRO A 74 1.88 -1.78 -1.77
N LEU A 75 1.60 -0.81 -2.65
CA LEU A 75 0.72 -1.01 -3.80
C LEU A 75 1.44 -1.71 -4.95
N LEU A 76 2.74 -1.44 -5.16
CA LEU A 76 3.53 -2.06 -6.22
C LEU A 76 4.02 -3.46 -5.85
N ALA A 77 4.39 -3.67 -4.58
CA ALA A 77 5.04 -4.90 -4.11
C ALA A 77 4.28 -6.19 -4.51
N PRO A 78 2.93 -6.29 -4.43
CA PRO A 78 2.20 -7.49 -4.83
C PRO A 78 2.42 -7.94 -6.29
N ALA A 79 2.78 -7.02 -7.21
CA ALA A 79 3.04 -7.36 -8.61
C ALA A 79 4.16 -8.40 -8.77
N PHE A 80 5.13 -8.40 -7.84
CA PHE A 80 6.27 -9.31 -7.84
C PHE A 80 5.94 -10.67 -7.22
N SER A 81 4.79 -10.86 -6.56
CA SER A 81 4.48 -12.08 -5.79
C SER A 81 4.25 -13.34 -6.63
N HIS A 82 4.08 -13.19 -7.95
CA HIS A 82 3.79 -14.29 -8.86
C HIS A 82 5.01 -14.80 -9.64
N SER A 83 6.12 -14.06 -9.65
CA SER A 83 7.36 -14.51 -10.29
C SER A 83 8.18 -15.41 -9.35
N SER A 84 9.02 -16.24 -9.94
CA SER A 84 10.06 -17.03 -9.26
C SER A 84 11.42 -16.82 -9.93
N ASP A 85 11.54 -15.84 -10.82
CA ASP A 85 12.77 -15.54 -11.56
C ASP A 85 13.80 -14.90 -10.62
N PRO A 86 15.02 -15.46 -10.50
CA PRO A 86 16.02 -14.94 -9.57
C PRO A 86 16.40 -13.48 -9.83
N LYS A 87 16.42 -13.02 -11.08
CA LYS A 87 16.75 -11.62 -11.41
C LYS A 87 15.65 -10.67 -10.95
N VAL A 88 14.39 -11.06 -11.10
CA VAL A 88 13.23 -10.31 -10.61
C VAL A 88 13.26 -10.24 -9.08
N GLY A 89 13.58 -11.35 -8.41
CA GLY A 89 13.72 -11.38 -6.96
C GLY A 89 14.83 -10.46 -6.48
N GLN A 90 16.00 -10.51 -7.12
CA GLN A 90 17.15 -9.68 -6.78
C GLN A 90 16.84 -8.19 -6.96
N ILE A 91 16.26 -7.78 -8.10
CA ILE A 91 15.96 -6.36 -8.34
C ILE A 91 14.91 -5.82 -7.36
N LEU A 92 13.94 -6.64 -6.95
CA LEU A 92 12.97 -6.26 -5.93
C LEU A 92 13.65 -6.00 -4.59
N VAL A 93 14.50 -6.93 -4.14
CA VAL A 93 15.20 -6.79 -2.85
C VAL A 93 16.11 -5.57 -2.86
N ASP A 94 16.85 -5.35 -3.95
CA ASP A 94 17.74 -4.19 -4.08
C ASP A 94 16.93 -2.88 -4.14
N ALA A 95 15.82 -2.85 -4.87
CA ALA A 95 14.93 -1.69 -4.89
C ALA A 95 14.35 -1.36 -3.51
N LEU A 96 13.94 -2.38 -2.74
CA LEU A 96 13.42 -2.18 -1.38
C LEU A 96 14.51 -1.72 -0.40
N LYS A 97 15.79 -2.04 -0.60
CA LYS A 97 16.86 -1.51 0.26
C LYS A 97 17.01 0.02 0.12
N GLU A 98 16.80 0.54 -1.09
CA GLU A 98 16.94 1.97 -1.40
C GLU A 98 15.65 2.76 -1.16
N SER A 99 14.50 2.09 -1.21
CA SER A 99 13.22 2.79 -1.26
C SER A 99 12.83 3.49 0.04
N PRO A 100 12.43 4.78 -0.02
CA PRO A 100 11.92 5.51 1.15
C PRO A 100 10.57 4.95 1.64
N GLY A 101 9.91 4.11 0.84
CA GLY A 101 8.63 3.50 1.20
C GLY A 101 8.72 2.12 1.83
N THR A 102 9.90 1.52 1.95
CA THR A 102 10.04 0.13 2.41
C THR A 102 9.55 -0.09 3.84
N ASP A 103 9.71 0.90 4.71
CA ASP A 103 9.24 0.81 6.10
C ASP A 103 7.70 0.80 6.23
N ALA A 104 6.96 0.93 5.12
CA ALA A 104 5.51 0.71 5.06
C ALA A 104 5.12 -0.76 4.84
N LEU A 105 6.08 -1.64 4.51
CA LEU A 105 5.87 -3.08 4.47
C LEU A 105 6.12 -3.70 5.84
N SER A 106 5.33 -4.70 6.20
CA SER A 106 5.64 -5.59 7.32
C SER A 106 6.68 -6.64 6.95
N GLY A 107 7.36 -7.18 7.95
CA GLY A 107 8.29 -8.30 7.75
C GLY A 107 7.58 -9.53 7.16
N ASP A 108 6.35 -9.80 7.57
CA ASP A 108 5.54 -10.92 7.08
C ASP A 108 5.11 -10.73 5.62
N GLU A 109 4.74 -9.51 5.21
CA GLU A 109 4.44 -9.21 3.81
C GLU A 109 5.66 -9.43 2.92
N LEU A 110 6.85 -8.99 3.34
CA LEU A 110 8.08 -9.22 2.59
C LEU A 110 8.42 -10.71 2.50
N ARG A 111 8.31 -11.49 3.59
CA ARG A 111 8.52 -12.95 3.53
C ARG A 111 7.54 -13.63 2.58
N LYS A 112 6.25 -13.25 2.64
CA LYS A 112 5.23 -13.79 1.75
C LYS A 112 5.53 -13.44 0.29
N LEU A 113 5.95 -12.21 0.02
CA LEU A 113 6.34 -11.75 -1.30
C LEU A 113 7.49 -12.56 -1.88
N LEU A 114 8.49 -12.89 -1.05
CA LEU A 114 9.69 -13.60 -1.47
C LEU A 114 9.55 -15.13 -1.49
N SER A 115 8.46 -15.68 -0.98
CA SER A 115 8.27 -17.13 -0.77
C SER A 115 8.42 -18.03 -2.01
N ARG A 116 8.25 -17.47 -3.22
CA ARG A 116 8.40 -18.20 -4.51
C ARG A 116 9.79 -18.09 -5.13
N TYR A 117 10.62 -17.17 -4.65
CA TYR A 117 11.97 -16.98 -5.17
C TYR A 117 12.94 -17.97 -4.54
N SER A 118 14.11 -18.11 -5.16
CA SER A 118 15.11 -19.07 -4.71
C SER A 118 15.66 -18.75 -3.31
N PRO A 119 16.20 -19.74 -2.58
CA PRO A 119 16.81 -19.52 -1.27
C PRO A 119 17.90 -18.44 -1.28
N GLU A 120 18.64 -18.30 -2.38
CA GLU A 120 19.67 -17.27 -2.54
C GLU A 120 19.07 -15.87 -2.49
N VAL A 121 17.97 -15.62 -3.24
CA VAL A 121 17.26 -14.34 -3.20
C VAL A 121 16.71 -14.08 -1.80
N GLN A 122 16.07 -15.07 -1.18
CA GLN A 122 15.53 -14.93 0.18
C GLN A 122 16.63 -14.57 1.19
N ALA A 123 17.81 -15.17 1.08
CA ALA A 123 18.96 -14.84 1.91
C ALA A 123 19.44 -13.40 1.73
N THR A 124 19.41 -12.85 0.50
CA THR A 124 19.79 -11.44 0.27
C THR A 124 18.84 -10.42 0.92
N ALA A 125 17.61 -10.82 1.23
CA ALA A 125 16.60 -10.00 1.89
C ALA A 125 16.66 -10.08 3.43
N GLN A 126 17.46 -10.99 3.99
CA GLN A 126 17.54 -11.22 5.43
C GLN A 126 17.86 -9.96 6.25
N PRO A 127 18.83 -9.10 5.86
CA PRO A 127 19.08 -7.86 6.60
C PRO A 127 17.89 -6.90 6.59
N LEU A 128 17.12 -6.88 5.50
CA LEU A 128 15.93 -6.04 5.40
C LEU A 128 14.80 -6.59 6.30
N LEU A 129 14.61 -7.90 6.34
CA LEU A 129 13.65 -8.55 7.24
C LEU A 129 13.98 -8.28 8.72
N GLU A 130 15.25 -8.31 9.10
CA GLU A 130 15.70 -7.96 10.46
C GLU A 130 15.44 -6.48 10.79
N LYS A 131 15.71 -5.58 9.84
CA LYS A 131 15.40 -4.14 9.98
C LYS A 131 13.89 -3.93 10.22
N LEU A 132 13.04 -4.54 9.40
CA LEU A 132 11.58 -4.42 9.52
C LEU A 132 11.08 -4.98 10.85
N ALA A 133 11.57 -6.15 11.27
CA ALA A 133 11.19 -6.76 12.55
C ALA A 133 11.61 -5.90 13.76
N ALA A 134 12.83 -5.33 13.75
CA ALA A 134 13.28 -4.43 14.80
C ALA A 134 12.42 -3.16 14.89
N ARG A 135 12.04 -2.61 13.74
CA ARG A 135 11.15 -1.45 13.64
C ARG A 135 9.74 -1.77 14.14
N GLU A 136 9.14 -2.89 13.74
CA GLU A 136 7.84 -3.35 14.23
C GLU A 136 7.84 -3.53 15.75
N HIS A 137 8.91 -4.13 16.30
CA HIS A 137 9.06 -4.25 17.74
C HIS A 137 9.08 -2.89 18.45
N GLN A 138 9.84 -1.93 17.92
CA GLN A 138 9.86 -0.56 18.45
C GLN A 138 8.49 0.13 18.35
N GLN A 139 7.75 -0.10 17.27
CA GLN A 139 6.40 0.44 17.11
C GLN A 139 5.44 -0.11 18.15
N GLU A 140 5.47 -1.41 18.42
CA GLU A 140 4.63 -2.03 19.45
C GLU A 140 4.94 -1.47 20.85
N LEU A 141 6.22 -1.27 21.18
CA LEU A 141 6.62 -0.64 22.44
C LEU A 141 6.08 0.80 22.54
N TYR A 142 6.19 1.58 21.48
CA TYR A 142 5.68 2.94 21.44
C TYR A 142 4.15 2.99 21.52
N LEU A 143 3.45 2.12 20.79
CA LEU A 143 2.00 2.00 20.83
C LEU A 143 1.52 1.65 22.23
N THR A 144 2.16 0.69 22.89
CA THR A 144 1.86 0.31 24.28
C THR A 144 1.98 1.51 25.22
N GLN A 145 3.04 2.31 25.09
CA GLN A 145 3.22 3.53 25.89
C GLN A 145 2.16 4.60 25.59
N LEU A 146 1.72 4.73 24.34
CA LEU A 146 0.65 5.66 23.99
C LEU A 146 -0.69 5.19 24.55
N VAL A 147 -1.06 3.93 24.33
CA VAL A 147 -2.28 3.30 24.85
C VAL A 147 -2.42 3.56 26.35
N ASN A 148 -1.38 3.29 27.12
CA ASN A 148 -1.39 3.49 28.58
C ASN A 148 -1.57 4.95 29.00
N ARG A 149 -1.16 5.91 28.15
CA ARG A 149 -1.32 7.35 28.42
C ARG A 149 -2.65 7.92 27.94
N THR A 150 -3.22 7.39 26.85
CA THR A 150 -4.33 8.04 26.15
C THR A 150 -5.66 7.33 26.32
N LEU A 151 -5.73 5.99 26.35
CA LEU A 151 -7.03 5.29 26.35
C LEU A 151 -7.83 5.44 27.65
N GLY A 152 -7.21 5.89 28.73
CA GLY A 152 -7.89 6.27 29.98
C GLY A 152 -8.43 7.70 30.00
N THR A 153 -8.17 8.51 28.97
CA THR A 153 -8.59 9.91 28.91
C THR A 153 -9.70 10.07 27.87
N PRO A 154 -10.88 10.63 28.23
CA PRO A 154 -11.95 10.88 27.25
C PRO A 154 -11.48 11.81 26.13
N GLY A 155 -11.73 11.40 24.88
CA GLY A 155 -11.52 12.25 23.71
C GLY A 155 -12.60 13.33 23.57
N ASN A 156 -12.32 14.38 22.79
CA ASN A 156 -13.30 15.41 22.42
C ASN A 156 -13.67 15.23 20.92
N PRO A 157 -14.90 14.77 20.60
CA PRO A 157 -15.33 14.51 19.22
C PRO A 157 -15.31 15.75 18.32
N GLU A 158 -15.77 16.91 18.80
CA GLU A 158 -15.75 18.17 18.05
C GLU A 158 -14.33 18.57 17.66
N ARG A 159 -13.38 18.47 18.59
CA ARG A 159 -11.96 18.72 18.32
C ARG A 159 -11.39 17.69 17.35
N GLY A 160 -11.74 16.41 17.50
CA GLY A 160 -11.36 15.36 16.56
C GLY A 160 -11.83 15.65 15.13
N ARG A 161 -13.07 16.12 14.99
CA ARG A 161 -13.66 16.54 13.70
C ARG A 161 -12.88 17.69 13.08
N GLN A 162 -12.49 18.70 13.88
CA GLN A 162 -11.66 19.81 13.39
C GLN A 162 -10.29 19.34 12.89
N VAL A 163 -9.63 18.41 13.61
CA VAL A 163 -8.35 17.83 13.20
C VAL A 163 -8.49 17.06 11.89
N PHE A 164 -9.53 16.24 11.75
CA PHE A 164 -9.79 15.44 10.55
C PHE A 164 -9.91 16.30 9.28
N PHE A 165 -10.62 17.42 9.35
CA PHE A 165 -10.80 18.35 8.23
C PHE A 165 -9.69 19.41 8.12
N SER A 166 -8.69 19.38 9.01
CA SER A 166 -7.58 20.33 8.96
C SER A 166 -6.64 20.03 7.78
N GLN A 167 -6.16 21.07 7.11
CA GLN A 167 -5.14 20.92 6.07
C GLN A 167 -3.79 20.42 6.62
N LYS A 168 -3.53 20.65 7.91
CA LYS A 168 -2.28 20.22 8.56
C LYS A 168 -2.15 18.70 8.62
N VAL A 169 -3.25 17.98 8.87
CA VAL A 169 -3.25 16.52 8.98
C VAL A 169 -3.74 15.86 7.69
N GLY A 170 -4.60 16.54 6.91
CA GLY A 170 -4.94 16.13 5.54
C GLY A 170 -5.82 14.88 5.43
N CYS A 171 -6.38 14.35 6.52
CA CYS A 171 -7.19 13.12 6.50
C CYS A 171 -8.35 13.21 5.51
N ALA A 172 -9.08 14.34 5.51
CA ALA A 172 -10.20 14.57 4.60
C ALA A 172 -9.82 14.66 3.12
N GLY A 173 -8.53 14.80 2.79
CA GLY A 173 -8.06 14.74 1.40
C GLY A 173 -8.17 13.33 0.80
N CYS A 174 -7.96 12.31 1.63
CA CYS A 174 -8.04 10.91 1.20
C CYS A 174 -9.34 10.22 1.62
N HIS A 175 -9.83 10.49 2.84
CA HIS A 175 -10.95 9.78 3.45
C HIS A 175 -12.22 10.63 3.51
N ARG A 176 -13.36 9.93 3.51
CA ARG A 176 -14.68 10.53 3.72
C ARG A 176 -15.13 10.41 5.17
N LEU A 177 -15.86 11.41 5.64
CA LEU A 177 -16.59 11.41 6.90
C LEU A 177 -17.94 12.10 6.69
N GLU A 178 -19.04 11.37 6.91
CA GLU A 178 -20.42 11.82 6.76
C GLU A 178 -20.69 12.49 5.40
N GLY A 179 -20.21 11.87 4.33
CA GLY A 179 -20.37 12.38 2.96
C GLY A 179 -19.40 13.50 2.55
N LYS A 180 -18.47 13.94 3.43
CA LYS A 180 -17.48 15.00 3.14
C LYS A 180 -16.05 14.45 3.10
N GLY A 181 -15.25 14.90 2.14
CA GLY A 181 -13.84 14.50 1.96
C GLY A 181 -13.58 13.74 0.66
N GLY A 182 -12.40 13.13 0.56
CA GLY A 182 -11.96 12.34 -0.59
C GLY A 182 -12.50 10.91 -0.62
N ASN A 183 -12.26 10.22 -1.73
CA ASN A 183 -12.65 8.82 -1.96
C ASN A 183 -11.44 7.94 -2.35
N VAL A 184 -10.26 8.30 -1.85
CA VAL A 184 -9.01 7.57 -2.11
C VAL A 184 -8.87 6.40 -1.13
N GLY A 185 -9.17 6.70 0.14
CA GLY A 185 -9.27 5.74 1.23
C GLY A 185 -10.74 5.49 1.63
N PRO A 186 -10.98 4.55 2.55
CA PRO A 186 -12.33 4.17 2.97
C PRO A 186 -13.07 5.31 3.66
N ASP A 187 -14.39 5.26 3.56
CA ASP A 187 -15.27 6.08 4.37
C ASP A 187 -15.14 5.69 5.85
N LEU A 188 -14.74 6.65 6.69
CA LEU A 188 -14.48 6.44 8.11
C LEU A 188 -15.69 6.79 8.99
N SER A 189 -16.85 7.12 8.41
CA SER A 189 -18.07 7.49 9.16
C SER A 189 -18.48 6.48 10.22
N LEU A 190 -18.20 5.19 9.99
CA LEU A 190 -18.57 4.10 10.89
C LEU A 190 -17.37 3.40 11.51
N ILE A 191 -16.15 3.95 11.38
CA ILE A 191 -14.92 3.25 11.79
C ILE A 191 -14.91 2.88 13.28
N GLY A 192 -15.50 3.73 14.13
CA GLY A 192 -15.61 3.47 15.57
C GLY A 192 -16.55 2.31 15.95
N ARG A 193 -17.33 1.76 15.01
CA ARG A 193 -18.16 0.56 15.23
C ARG A 193 -17.42 -0.73 14.86
N ILE A 194 -16.36 -0.64 14.07
CA ILE A 194 -15.68 -1.79 13.47
C ILE A 194 -14.23 -1.96 13.96
N ARG A 195 -13.67 -0.97 14.66
CA ARG A 195 -12.32 -1.01 15.22
C ARG A 195 -12.34 -0.63 16.69
N ASP A 196 -11.59 -1.36 17.50
CA ASP A 196 -11.37 -1.01 18.89
C ASP A 196 -10.45 0.23 19.03
N PRO A 197 -10.44 0.91 20.19
CA PRO A 197 -9.65 2.12 20.39
C PRO A 197 -8.14 1.95 20.21
N ARG A 198 -7.56 0.78 20.52
CA ARG A 198 -6.12 0.53 20.31
C ARG A 198 -5.82 0.45 18.83
N ALA A 199 -6.63 -0.28 18.08
CA ALA A 199 -6.50 -0.39 16.62
C ALA A 199 -6.69 0.97 15.90
N LEU A 200 -7.60 1.81 16.39
CA LEU A 200 -7.76 3.18 15.87
C LEU A 200 -6.54 4.06 16.16
N LEU A 201 -6.00 3.99 17.38
CA LEU A 201 -4.81 4.75 17.77
C LEU A 201 -3.60 4.33 16.93
N GLU A 202 -3.41 3.03 16.75
CA GLU A 202 -2.38 2.47 15.88
C GLU A 202 -2.51 2.99 14.44
N ALA A 203 -3.69 2.92 13.84
CA ALA A 203 -3.93 3.41 12.49
C ALA A 203 -3.71 4.92 12.32
N VAL A 204 -3.88 5.71 13.38
CA VAL A 204 -3.60 7.16 13.36
C VAL A 204 -2.11 7.46 13.51
N VAL A 205 -1.41 6.73 14.38
CA VAL A 205 0.01 6.95 14.70
C VAL A 205 0.92 6.33 13.65
N PHE A 206 0.52 5.19 13.10
CA PHE A 206 1.24 4.41 12.10
C PHE A 206 0.34 4.14 10.87
N PRO A 207 -0.13 5.17 10.17
CA PRO A 207 -1.06 5.03 9.05
C PRO A 207 -0.51 4.20 7.89
N SER A 208 0.83 4.13 7.77
CA SER A 208 1.52 3.32 6.75
C SER A 208 1.79 1.88 7.20
N SER A 209 1.55 1.51 8.46
CA SER A 209 1.78 0.13 8.97
C SER A 209 0.57 -0.79 8.78
N THR A 210 -0.57 -0.27 8.34
CA THR A 210 -1.75 -1.10 8.05
C THR A 210 -2.52 -0.51 6.87
N ILE A 211 -2.37 -1.12 5.69
CA ILE A 211 -3.32 -0.89 4.59
C ILE A 211 -4.40 -1.96 4.71
N VAL A 212 -5.65 -1.52 4.91
CA VAL A 212 -6.78 -2.42 5.14
C VAL A 212 -6.94 -3.38 3.93
N PRO A 213 -6.98 -4.71 4.14
CA PRO A 213 -7.08 -5.69 3.06
C PRO A 213 -8.31 -5.54 2.15
N GLU A 214 -9.35 -4.84 2.61
CA GLU A 214 -10.67 -4.71 1.96
C GLU A 214 -10.71 -3.78 0.72
N TYR A 215 -9.55 -3.22 0.32
CA TYR A 215 -9.35 -2.70 -1.04
C TYR A 215 -8.79 -3.73 -2.03
N ARG A 216 -8.73 -5.01 -1.63
CA ARG A 216 -8.66 -6.14 -2.56
C ARG A 216 -10.06 -6.35 -3.17
N SER A 217 -10.12 -6.47 -4.49
CA SER A 217 -11.34 -6.81 -5.22
C SER A 217 -11.96 -8.11 -4.71
N TYR A 218 -13.25 -8.09 -4.34
CA TYR A 218 -14.05 -9.28 -4.08
C TYR A 218 -14.93 -9.61 -5.29
N THR A 219 -15.02 -10.90 -5.63
CA THR A 219 -15.93 -11.40 -6.67
C THR A 219 -17.25 -11.82 -6.02
N ILE A 220 -18.35 -11.18 -6.39
CA ILE A 220 -19.69 -11.73 -6.18
C ILE A 220 -20.02 -12.55 -7.42
N ALA A 221 -20.14 -13.87 -7.28
CA ALA A 221 -20.67 -14.72 -8.32
C ALA A 221 -22.20 -14.65 -8.28
N GLY A 222 -22.80 -13.96 -9.25
CA GLY A 222 -24.20 -14.20 -9.60
C GLY A 222 -24.32 -15.59 -10.21
N LYS A 223 -25.33 -16.34 -9.77
CA LYS A 223 -25.60 -17.70 -10.24
C LYS A 223 -26.62 -17.59 -11.37
N ASP A 224 -26.14 -17.63 -12.61
CA ASP A 224 -26.94 -17.96 -13.80
C ASP A 224 -26.33 -19.19 -14.48
#